data_AF-C9SVS6-F1
#
_entry.id   AF-C9SVS6-F1
#
_cell.length_a   1.000
_cell.length_b   1.000
_cell.length_c   1.000
_cell.angle_alpha   90.00
_cell.angle_beta   90.00
_cell.angle_gamma   90.00
#
_symmetry.space_group_name_H-M   'P 1'
#
loop_
_entity.id
_entity.type
_entity.pdbx_description
1 polymer ?
#
loop_
_entity_poly.entity_id
_entity_poly.type
_entity_poly.pdbx_seq_one_letter_code
_entity_poly.pdbx_strand_id
1 'polypeptide(L)'
;MEIQHERTRFETDTPALHPVPEASFSATTLHRDNSFILSGYRDVSFSYWQCLQSTLELHNETVNIWSHALGSLWFLHQFFDDCIKDDTTALLTSDRFAIGMFDMSVALCFFFSAAFHTFSNHSRSVYRLSNQMDHLGYRLVNVGNWTFLAPILSFDASGLHTRSI
;
A
#
# COMPACT_ATOMS: atom_id res chain seq x y z
N MET A 1 14.70 41.32 -22.06
CA MET A 1 13.75 40.98 -23.13
C MET A 1 14.10 39.60 -23.73
N GLU A 2 14.46 38.63 -22.89
CA GLU A 2 15.07 37.36 -23.35
C GLU A 2 14.81 36.19 -22.36
N ILE A 3 13.77 36.27 -21.53
CA ILE A 3 13.44 35.19 -20.56
C ILE A 3 12.03 34.64 -20.78
N GLN A 4 11.17 35.37 -21.51
CA GLN A 4 9.81 34.90 -21.83
C GLN A 4 9.75 34.05 -23.11
N HIS A 5 10.76 34.11 -23.98
CA HIS A 5 10.75 33.35 -25.25
C HIS A 5 11.28 31.92 -25.10
N GLU A 6 12.03 31.63 -24.03
CA GLU A 6 12.59 30.30 -23.77
C GLU A 6 11.57 29.36 -23.11
N ARG A 7 10.63 29.92 -22.32
CA ARG A 7 9.56 29.14 -21.66
C ARG A 7 8.59 28.52 -22.67
N THR A 8 8.34 29.20 -23.80
CA THR A 8 7.46 28.68 -24.86
C THR A 8 8.09 27.56 -25.70
N ARG A 9 9.43 27.42 -25.68
CA ARG A 9 10.12 26.40 -26.47
C ARG A 9 10.23 25.06 -25.73
N PHE A 10 10.28 25.07 -24.39
CA PHE A 10 10.30 23.83 -23.60
C PHE A 10 8.92 23.15 -23.50
N GLU A 11 7.84 23.92 -23.69
CA GLU A 11 6.47 23.42 -23.61
C GLU A 11 5.98 22.79 -24.93
N THR A 12 6.74 22.90 -26.02
CA THR A 12 6.36 22.43 -27.36
C THR A 12 7.04 21.14 -27.82
N ASP A 13 8.01 20.62 -27.07
CA ASP A 13 8.75 19.38 -27.39
C ASP A 13 8.44 18.20 -26.44
N THR A 14 7.46 18.36 -25.53
CA THR A 14 6.86 17.16 -24.92
C THR A 14 6.00 16.54 -26.03
N PRO A 15 6.30 15.33 -26.54
CA PRO A 15 5.38 14.70 -27.49
C PRO A 15 4.03 14.70 -26.80
N ALA A 16 3.06 15.39 -27.41
CA ALA A 16 1.70 15.41 -26.91
C ALA A 16 1.34 13.95 -26.69
N LEU A 17 1.25 13.53 -25.43
CA LEU A 17 0.73 12.24 -25.07
C LEU A 17 -0.70 12.31 -25.56
N HIS A 18 -0.92 11.82 -26.78
CA HIS A 18 -2.21 11.89 -27.43
C HIS A 18 -3.24 11.46 -26.38
N PRO A 19 -4.27 12.28 -26.11
CA PRO A 19 -5.30 11.87 -25.18
C PRO A 19 -5.82 10.54 -25.71
N VAL A 20 -5.49 9.47 -24.98
CA VAL A 20 -5.87 8.12 -25.33
C VAL A 20 -7.38 8.18 -25.51
N PRO A 21 -7.91 7.89 -26.72
CA PRO A 21 -9.32 8.06 -27.00
C PRO A 21 -10.14 7.37 -25.91
N GLU A 22 -11.16 8.03 -25.35
CA GLU A 22 -12.10 7.43 -24.38
C GLU A 22 -12.62 6.06 -24.85
N ALA A 23 -12.62 5.82 -26.17
CA ALA A 23 -13.02 4.59 -26.84
C ALA A 23 -11.99 3.43 -26.83
N SER A 24 -10.72 3.62 -26.40
CA SER A 24 -9.78 2.50 -26.21
C SER A 24 -9.76 1.96 -24.77
N PHE A 25 -10.59 2.53 -23.89
CA PHE A 25 -10.84 2.03 -22.55
C PHE A 25 -11.88 0.91 -22.58
N SER A 26 -11.51 -0.21 -23.22
CA SER A 26 -12.30 -1.44 -23.12
C SER A 26 -12.27 -1.91 -21.66
N ALA A 27 -13.34 -2.55 -21.17
CA ALA A 27 -13.38 -3.19 -19.86
C ALA A 27 -12.12 -4.07 -19.60
N THR A 28 -11.49 -4.55 -20.67
CA THR A 28 -10.25 -5.34 -20.67
C THR A 28 -8.96 -4.59 -20.32
N THR A 29 -8.94 -3.24 -20.20
CA THR A 29 -7.70 -2.45 -19.96
C THR A 29 -7.60 -1.85 -18.56
N LEU A 30 -8.62 -1.97 -17.72
CA LEU A 30 -8.66 -1.35 -16.38
C LEU A 30 -7.43 -1.70 -15.50
N HIS A 31 -6.92 -2.92 -15.66
CA HIS A 31 -5.89 -3.54 -14.81
C HIS A 31 -4.69 -4.03 -15.65
N ARG A 32 -4.54 -3.54 -16.90
CA ARG A 32 -3.40 -3.86 -17.77
C ARG A 32 -2.41 -2.70 -17.78
N ASP A 33 -1.79 -2.48 -16.63
CA ASP A 33 -0.80 -1.44 -16.37
C ASP A 33 0.61 -1.80 -16.90
N ASN A 34 0.97 -3.08 -16.89
CA ASN A 34 2.29 -3.56 -17.29
C ASN A 34 2.29 -4.22 -18.68
N SER A 35 2.88 -3.55 -19.67
CA SER A 35 3.00 -4.06 -21.05
C SER A 35 3.83 -5.35 -21.21
N PHE A 36 4.63 -5.72 -20.20
CA PHE A 36 5.43 -6.95 -20.20
C PHE A 36 4.64 -8.19 -19.75
N ILE A 37 3.45 -8.01 -19.17
CA ILE A 37 2.56 -9.12 -18.84
C ILE A 37 1.73 -9.44 -20.08
N LEU A 38 2.00 -10.59 -20.68
CA LEU A 38 1.41 -10.95 -21.96
C LEU A 38 0.07 -11.70 -21.83
N SER A 39 -0.17 -12.36 -20.69
CA SER A 39 -1.33 -13.23 -20.47
C SER A 39 -1.65 -13.42 -18.99
N GLY A 40 -2.72 -14.18 -18.68
CA GLY A 40 -3.11 -14.49 -17.31
C GLY A 40 -3.92 -13.39 -16.61
N TYR A 41 -4.38 -12.38 -17.34
CA TYR A 41 -5.28 -11.36 -16.80
C TYR A 41 -6.67 -11.92 -16.55
N ARG A 42 -7.29 -11.48 -15.45
CA ARG A 42 -8.70 -11.77 -15.16
C ARG A 42 -9.62 -10.84 -15.95
N ASP A 43 -10.74 -11.40 -16.39
CA ASP A 43 -11.83 -10.62 -16.98
C ASP A 43 -12.59 -9.82 -15.90
N VAL A 44 -13.30 -8.79 -16.34
CA VAL A 44 -14.11 -7.96 -15.46
C VAL A 44 -15.30 -8.76 -14.94
N SER A 45 -15.39 -8.94 -13.63
CA SER A 45 -16.37 -9.84 -13.00
C SER A 45 -17.70 -9.16 -12.66
N PHE A 46 -17.69 -7.86 -12.34
CA PHE A 46 -18.82 -7.15 -11.71
C PHE A 46 -19.42 -7.86 -10.48
N SER A 47 -18.65 -8.75 -9.84
CA SER A 47 -19.11 -9.58 -8.73
C SER A 47 -18.00 -9.78 -7.71
N TYR A 48 -18.24 -9.30 -6.48
CA TYR A 48 -17.32 -9.50 -5.35
C TYR A 48 -17.08 -10.99 -5.06
N TRP A 49 -18.10 -11.81 -5.23
CA TRP A 49 -17.98 -13.24 -5.01
C TRP A 49 -17.03 -13.90 -6.03
N GLN A 50 -17.16 -13.53 -7.31
CA GLN A 50 -16.23 -14.03 -8.34
C GLN A 50 -14.80 -13.51 -8.12
N CYS A 51 -14.62 -12.27 -7.67
CA CYS A 51 -13.30 -11.77 -7.25
C CYS A 51 -12.70 -12.64 -6.14
N LEU A 52 -13.47 -12.94 -5.10
CA LEU A 52 -13.02 -13.79 -3.99
C LEU A 52 -12.71 -15.23 -4.44
N GLN A 53 -13.57 -15.83 -5.27
CA GLN A 53 -13.31 -17.17 -5.80
C GLN A 53 -12.04 -17.22 -6.63
N SER A 54 -11.78 -16.19 -7.45
CA SER A 54 -10.57 -16.13 -8.29
C SER A 54 -9.27 -16.13 -7.49
N THR A 55 -9.28 -15.78 -6.19
CA THR A 55 -8.08 -15.86 -5.34
C THR A 55 -7.51 -17.28 -5.23
N LEU A 56 -8.34 -18.30 -5.49
CA LEU A 56 -7.94 -19.71 -5.52
C LEU A 56 -7.52 -20.19 -6.92
N GLU A 57 -7.61 -19.33 -7.93
CA GLU A 57 -7.24 -19.61 -9.32
C GLU A 57 -5.86 -19.02 -9.64
N LEU A 58 -5.22 -19.55 -10.69
CA LEU A 58 -3.91 -19.06 -11.14
C LEU A 58 -4.07 -17.98 -12.21
N HIS A 59 -3.60 -16.78 -11.91
CA HIS A 59 -3.63 -15.61 -12.78
C HIS A 59 -2.50 -14.63 -12.40
N ASN A 60 -2.39 -13.52 -13.13
CA ASN A 60 -1.31 -12.53 -12.99
C ASN A 60 -1.27 -11.80 -11.63
N GLU A 61 -2.32 -11.94 -10.81
CA GLU A 61 -2.45 -11.31 -9.48
C GLU A 61 -2.36 -12.33 -8.33
N THR A 62 -2.29 -13.64 -8.60
CA THR A 62 -2.35 -14.67 -7.55
C THR A 62 -1.24 -14.46 -6.50
N VAL A 63 -0.01 -14.22 -6.94
CA VAL A 63 1.11 -13.99 -6.01
C VAL A 63 0.94 -12.68 -5.25
N ASN A 64 0.45 -11.62 -5.90
CA ASN A 64 0.19 -10.34 -5.24
C ASN A 64 -0.87 -10.49 -4.13
N ILE A 65 -1.95 -11.23 -4.41
CA ILE A 65 -3.00 -11.50 -3.42
C ILE A 65 -2.44 -12.28 -2.23
N TRP A 66 -1.81 -13.43 -2.48
CA TRP A 66 -1.38 -14.34 -1.42
C TRP A 66 -0.20 -13.82 -0.61
N SER A 67 0.79 -13.18 -1.26
CA SER A 67 1.91 -12.57 -0.54
C SER A 67 1.45 -11.49 0.43
N HIS A 68 0.51 -10.64 0.01
CA HIS A 68 0.00 -9.59 0.88
C HIS A 68 -0.98 -10.12 1.94
N ALA A 69 -1.86 -11.07 1.59
CA ALA A 69 -2.78 -11.68 2.56
C ALA A 69 -2.03 -12.40 3.69
N LEU A 70 -1.00 -13.19 3.36
CA LEU A 70 -0.16 -13.86 4.34
C LEU A 70 0.62 -12.86 5.20
N GLY A 71 1.14 -11.78 4.59
CA GLY A 71 1.76 -10.68 5.33
C GLY A 71 0.81 -10.03 6.34
N SER A 72 -0.43 -9.76 5.93
CA SER A 72 -1.46 -9.19 6.81
C SER A 72 -1.75 -10.10 8.01
N LEU A 73 -1.93 -11.40 7.77
CA LEU A 73 -2.17 -12.37 8.84
C LEU A 73 -0.98 -12.48 9.81
N TRP A 74 0.25 -12.43 9.29
CA TRP A 74 1.45 -12.46 10.11
C TRP A 74 1.53 -11.26 11.05
N PHE A 75 1.36 -10.03 10.54
CA PHE A 75 1.41 -8.83 11.39
C PHE A 75 0.21 -8.72 12.35
N LEU A 76 -0.96 -9.24 11.99
CA LEU A 76 -2.06 -9.39 12.94
C LEU A 76 -1.70 -10.36 14.08
N HIS A 77 -1.05 -11.48 13.76
CA HIS A 77 -0.58 -12.41 14.77
C HIS A 77 0.43 -11.75 15.72
N GLN A 78 1.41 -11.02 15.19
CA GLN A 78 2.36 -10.23 15.99
C GLN A 78 1.66 -9.23 16.91
N PHE A 79 0.69 -8.48 16.39
CA PHE A 79 -0.11 -7.56 17.19
C PHE A 79 -0.77 -8.24 18.40
N PHE A 80 -1.38 -9.41 18.21
CA PHE A 80 -1.99 -10.17 19.31
C PHE A 80 -0.96 -10.67 20.32
N ASP A 81 0.22 -11.06 19.84
CA ASP A 81 1.29 -11.54 20.69
C ASP A 81 1.89 -10.41 21.55
N ASP A 82 2.11 -9.23 20.98
CA ASP A 82 2.74 -8.11 21.67
C ASP A 82 1.77 -7.32 22.58
N CYS A 83 0.49 -7.22 22.18
CA CYS A 83 -0.52 -6.44 22.90
C CYS A 83 -1.46 -7.27 23.80
N ILE A 84 -1.73 -8.55 23.49
CA ILE A 84 -2.76 -9.33 24.21
C ILE A 84 -2.16 -10.45 25.04
N LYS A 85 -1.06 -11.09 24.62
CA LYS A 85 -0.42 -12.11 25.45
C LYS A 85 0.28 -11.44 26.64
N ASP A 86 -0.17 -11.80 27.84
CA ASP A 86 0.40 -11.39 29.12
C ASP A 86 1.69 -12.15 29.36
N ASP A 87 2.71 -11.86 28.55
CA ASP A 87 4.05 -12.36 28.80
C ASP A 87 4.76 -11.42 29.77
N THR A 88 5.38 -12.01 30.78
CA THR A 88 6.13 -11.39 31.89
C THR A 88 7.34 -10.52 31.46
N THR A 89 7.41 -10.13 30.20
CA THR A 89 8.46 -9.27 29.65
C THR A 89 8.31 -7.85 30.21
N ALA A 90 9.42 -7.33 30.74
CA ALA A 90 9.54 -6.05 31.43
C ALA A 90 9.35 -4.79 30.54
N LEU A 91 8.64 -4.92 29.42
CA LEU A 91 8.34 -3.81 28.52
C LEU A 91 7.34 -2.86 29.18
N LEU A 92 7.62 -1.56 29.07
CA LEU A 92 6.69 -0.54 29.52
C LEU A 92 5.40 -0.63 28.69
N THR A 93 4.26 -0.32 29.31
CA THR A 93 2.96 -0.29 28.61
C THR A 93 2.99 0.63 27.38
N SER A 94 3.78 1.71 27.43
CA SER A 94 4.00 2.61 26.30
C SER A 94 4.68 1.94 25.12
N ASP A 95 5.64 1.04 25.37
CA ASP A 95 6.41 0.36 24.33
C ASP A 95 5.52 -0.65 23.62
N ARG A 96 4.72 -1.41 24.39
CA ARG A 96 3.70 -2.33 23.85
C ARG A 96 2.68 -1.61 22.97
N PHE A 97 2.22 -0.44 23.42
CA PHE A 97 1.29 0.37 22.62
C PHE A 97 1.93 0.86 21.32
N ALA A 98 3.18 1.34 21.36
CA ALA A 98 3.91 1.80 20.18
C ALA A 98 4.13 0.66 19.16
N ILE A 99 4.56 -0.51 19.63
CA ILE A 99 4.73 -1.72 18.81
C ILE A 99 3.39 -2.15 18.21
N GLY A 100 2.33 -2.23 19.03
CA GLY A 100 1.00 -2.60 18.55
C GLY A 100 0.44 -1.66 17.48
N MET A 101 0.62 -0.35 17.64
CA MET A 101 0.24 0.62 16.61
C MET A 101 1.02 0.44 15.31
N PHE A 102 2.31 0.13 15.40
CA PHE A 102 3.13 -0.18 14.24
C PHE A 102 2.66 -1.46 13.54
N ASP A 103 2.50 -2.57 14.26
CA ASP A 103 2.03 -3.84 13.70
C ASP A 103 0.65 -3.73 13.05
N MET A 104 -0.28 -3.02 13.70
CA MET A 104 -1.61 -2.77 13.15
C MET A 104 -1.54 -1.94 11.87
N SER A 105 -0.66 -0.94 11.80
CA SER A 105 -0.46 -0.13 10.59
C SER A 105 0.06 -0.96 9.41
N VAL A 106 1.01 -1.88 9.68
CA VAL A 106 1.56 -2.78 8.67
C VAL A 106 0.53 -3.83 8.24
N ALA A 107 -0.19 -4.42 9.20
CA ALA A 107 -1.28 -5.36 8.94
C ALA A 107 -2.36 -4.78 8.02
N LEU A 108 -2.79 -3.53 8.29
CA LEU A 108 -3.77 -2.82 7.46
C LEU A 108 -3.23 -2.47 6.07
N CYS A 109 -1.94 -2.12 5.95
CA CYS A 109 -1.30 -1.89 4.65
C CYS A 109 -1.34 -3.14 3.78
N PHE A 110 -0.91 -4.29 4.32
CA PHE A 110 -0.97 -5.55 3.61
C PHE A 110 -2.41 -5.96 3.29
N PHE A 111 -3.36 -5.73 4.21
CA PHE A 111 -4.78 -6.01 3.98
C PHE A 111 -5.35 -5.18 2.81
N PHE A 112 -5.12 -3.86 2.80
CA PHE A 112 -5.62 -3.00 1.72
C PHE A 112 -5.02 -3.36 0.36
N SER A 113 -3.74 -3.75 0.34
CA SER A 113 -3.08 -4.23 -0.87
C SER A 113 -3.66 -5.56 -1.37
N ALA A 114 -3.84 -6.53 -0.47
CA ALA A 114 -4.48 -7.80 -0.81
C ALA A 114 -5.92 -7.59 -1.31
N ALA A 115 -6.67 -6.66 -0.70
CA ALA A 115 -8.02 -6.29 -1.14
C ALA A 115 -8.01 -5.64 -2.52
N PHE A 116 -7.06 -4.73 -2.81
CA PHE A 116 -6.89 -4.16 -4.14
C PHE A 116 -6.64 -5.23 -5.19
N HIS A 117 -5.64 -6.10 -4.99
CA HIS A 117 -5.35 -7.17 -5.94
C HIS A 117 -6.50 -8.16 -6.06
N THR A 118 -7.29 -8.40 -5.00
CA THR A 118 -8.47 -9.27 -5.08
C THR A 118 -9.58 -8.65 -5.92
N PHE A 119 -9.91 -7.38 -5.68
CA PHE A 119 -11.06 -6.69 -6.28
C PHE A 119 -10.72 -5.86 -7.52
N SER A 120 -9.47 -5.88 -7.99
CA SER A 120 -9.03 -5.08 -9.13
C SER A 120 -9.86 -5.36 -10.38
N ASN A 121 -10.29 -6.61 -10.59
CA ASN A 121 -11.12 -7.00 -11.74
C ASN A 121 -12.64 -6.80 -11.55
N HIS A 122 -13.11 -6.13 -10.49
CA HIS A 122 -14.55 -6.01 -10.24
C HIS A 122 -15.26 -5.03 -11.18
N SER A 123 -14.98 -3.74 -11.04
CA SER A 123 -15.55 -2.65 -11.84
C SER A 123 -14.66 -1.42 -11.70
N ARG A 124 -14.79 -0.44 -12.62
CA ARG A 124 -13.96 0.77 -12.60
C ARG A 124 -14.02 1.56 -11.29
N SER A 125 -15.19 1.63 -10.66
CA SER A 125 -15.36 2.31 -9.37
C SER A 125 -14.65 1.57 -8.24
N VAL A 126 -14.80 0.25 -8.17
CA VAL A 126 -14.17 -0.59 -7.16
C VAL A 126 -12.66 -0.62 -7.34
N TYR A 127 -12.16 -0.71 -8.57
CA TYR A 127 -10.74 -0.60 -8.88
C TYR A 127 -10.14 0.70 -8.33
N ARG A 128 -10.77 1.84 -8.63
CA ARG A 128 -10.31 3.16 -8.17
C ARG A 128 -10.33 3.28 -6.65
N LEU A 129 -11.42 2.86 -6.01
CA LEU A 129 -11.57 2.93 -4.56
C LEU A 129 -10.52 2.05 -3.87
N SER A 130 -10.39 0.80 -4.29
CA SER A 130 -9.43 -0.14 -3.69
C SER A 130 -7.97 0.31 -3.93
N ASN A 131 -7.65 0.87 -5.10
CA ASN A 131 -6.33 1.48 -5.35
C ASN A 131 -6.04 2.66 -4.41
N GLN A 132 -7.05 3.49 -4.12
CA GLN A 132 -6.91 4.58 -3.14
C GLN A 132 -6.68 4.06 -1.71
N MET A 133 -7.31 2.95 -1.35
CA MET A 133 -7.13 2.29 -0.05
C MET A 133 -5.74 1.66 0.07
N ASP A 134 -5.23 1.03 -0.98
CA ASP A 134 -3.84 0.53 -1.00
C ASP A 134 -2.83 1.68 -0.82
N HIS A 135 -3.04 2.79 -1.55
CA HIS A 135 -2.28 4.02 -1.33
C HIS A 135 -2.48 4.62 0.08
N LEU A 136 -3.58 4.36 0.76
CA LEU A 136 -3.75 4.76 2.16
C LEU A 136 -2.91 3.87 3.08
N GLY A 137 -2.78 2.59 2.78
CA GLY A 137 -1.96 1.61 3.50
C GLY A 137 -0.53 2.08 3.74
N TYR A 138 0.21 2.42 2.67
CA TYR A 138 1.60 2.88 2.83
C TYR A 138 1.70 4.18 3.65
N ARG A 139 0.67 5.05 3.59
CA ARG A 139 0.62 6.27 4.40
C ARG A 139 0.42 5.97 5.88
N LEU A 140 -0.42 4.98 6.21
CA LEU A 140 -0.61 4.52 7.60
C LEU A 140 0.69 3.95 8.19
N VAL A 141 1.44 3.15 7.43
CA VAL A 141 2.75 2.62 7.87
C VAL A 141 3.73 3.74 8.16
N ASN A 142 3.78 4.76 7.30
CA ASN A 142 4.63 5.92 7.56
C ASN A 142 4.27 6.59 8.89
N VAL A 143 2.98 6.84 9.15
CA VAL A 143 2.51 7.43 10.43
C VAL A 143 2.83 6.52 11.63
N GLY A 144 2.63 5.21 11.51
CA GLY A 144 3.00 4.24 12.54
C GLY A 144 4.51 4.26 12.84
N ASN A 145 5.34 4.31 11.81
CA ASN A 145 6.80 4.39 11.92
C ASN A 145 7.26 5.67 12.65
N TRP A 146 6.67 6.82 12.33
CA TRP A 146 6.96 8.07 13.06
C TRP A 146 6.57 7.98 14.54
N THR A 147 5.45 7.33 14.84
CA THR A 147 4.97 7.13 16.21
C THR A 147 5.91 6.20 17.01
N PHE A 148 6.47 5.17 16.36
CA PHE A 148 7.41 4.23 16.97
C PHE A 148 8.84 4.80 17.12
N LEU A 149 9.38 5.45 16.10
CA LEU A 149 10.78 5.90 16.09
C LEU A 149 11.03 7.24 16.79
N ALA A 150 10.05 8.17 16.80
CA ALA A 150 10.25 9.49 17.38
C ALA A 150 10.57 9.45 18.89
N PRO A 151 9.93 8.60 19.72
CA PRO A 151 10.29 8.44 21.13
C PRO A 151 11.72 7.90 21.33
N ILE A 152 12.16 6.94 20.50
CA ILE A 152 13.50 6.33 20.61
C ILE A 152 14.59 7.34 20.27
N LEU A 153 14.43 8.10 19.19
CA LEU A 153 15.39 9.10 18.74
C LEU A 153 15.48 10.32 19.68
N SER A 154 14.36 10.71 20.29
CA SER A 154 14.34 11.81 21.26
C SER A 154 14.97 11.42 22.61
N PHE A 155 14.90 10.14 23.00
CA PHE A 155 15.60 9.63 24.19
C PHE A 155 17.13 9.59 24.01
N ASP A 156 17.62 9.21 22.83
CA ASP A 156 19.07 9.19 22.54
C ASP A 156 19.67 10.61 22.53
N ALA A 157 18.95 11.58 21.94
CA ALA A 157 19.37 12.98 21.92
C ALA A 157 19.46 13.62 23.32
N SER A 158 18.61 13.20 24.27
CA SER A 158 18.61 13.71 25.65
C SER A 158 19.65 13.00 26.54
N GLY A 159 20.01 11.74 26.23
CA GLY A 159 21.09 11.00 26.87
C GLY A 159 22.50 11.49 26.51
N LEU A 160 22.68 12.05 25.31
CA LEU A 160 23.95 12.65 24.89
C LEU A 160 24.28 13.96 25.64
N HIS A 161 23.26 14.71 26.07
CA HIS A 161 23.47 15.97 26.80
C HIS A 161 23.85 15.78 28.28
N THR A 162 23.49 14.66 28.90
CA THR A 162 23.72 14.41 30.33
C THR A 162 25.10 13.81 30.65
N ARG A 163 25.87 13.36 29.66
CA ARG A 163 27.21 12.76 29.85
C ARG A 163 28.39 13.74 29.74
N SER A 164 28.14 15.04 29.86
CA SER A 164 29.15 16.10 29.68
C SER A 164 29.48 16.90 30.96
N ILE A 165 29.24 16.32 32.15
CA ILE A 165 29.57 16.95 33.45
C ILE A 165 30.45 16.02 34.28
#